data_AF-F1SKQ2-F1
#
_entry.id   AF-F1SKQ2-F1
#
_cell.length_a   1.000
_cell.length_b   1.000
_cell.length_c   1.000
_cell.angle_alpha   90.00
_cell.angle_beta   90.00
_cell.angle_gamma   90.00
#
_symmetry.space_group_name_H-M   'P 1'
#
loop_
_entity.id
_entity.type
_entity.pdbx_description
1 polymer ?
#
loop_
_entity_poly.entity_id
_entity_poly.type
_entity_poly.pdbx_seq_one_letter_code
_entity_poly.pdbx_strand_id
1 'polypeptide(L)'
;MDQKILSLATEKTADRLQAFLQTLREDDLANLLQNQAVKGRAAGALLRAIFKGSPCSEEAGALRRLKIYSCCIRLLESGDLQKEVSSEIIGILMLEVHNFPGPSLVELANEFVGAIKEGNLTNGKSLELLPIILTALATEKAYGKGELSGEDYKKQLIKTLCSVRWDLQYVIQLTSMFKDVPLTAEEMEFVVEKVLSMFSKLNLQEIPPLVYQLLVLTSKGCRKRVLDGIIAFFSKLDKQHSEEESGDE
;
A
#
# COMPACT_ATOMS: atom_id res chain seq x y z
N MET A 1 26.33 -14.23 8.86
CA MET A 1 25.03 -14.61 8.31
C MET A 1 24.86 -14.03 6.90
N ASP A 2 24.92 -12.72 6.76
CA ASP A 2 24.79 -12.00 5.47
C ASP A 2 25.71 -12.52 4.34
N GLN A 3 27.02 -12.56 4.55
CA GLN A 3 27.98 -13.04 3.54
C GLN A 3 27.68 -14.46 3.02
N LYS A 4 27.16 -15.35 3.89
CA LYS A 4 26.81 -16.72 3.52
C LYS A 4 25.52 -16.76 2.70
N ILE A 5 24.55 -15.90 3.00
CA ILE A 5 23.32 -15.76 2.20
C ILE A 5 23.68 -15.24 0.81
N LEU A 6 24.52 -14.20 0.74
CA LEU A 6 24.94 -13.59 -0.52
C LEU A 6 25.78 -14.56 -1.37
N SER A 7 26.71 -15.32 -0.77
CA SER A 7 27.50 -16.32 -1.51
C SER A 7 26.61 -17.41 -2.11
N LEU A 8 25.69 -17.97 -1.31
CA LEU A 8 24.75 -19.00 -1.76
C LEU A 8 23.80 -18.49 -2.86
N ALA A 9 23.46 -17.19 -2.85
CA ALA A 9 22.65 -16.58 -3.91
C ALA A 9 23.37 -16.47 -5.26
N THR A 10 24.70 -16.28 -5.24
CA THR A 10 25.54 -16.16 -6.45
C THR A 10 25.87 -17.50 -7.12
N GLU A 11 25.98 -18.58 -6.36
CA GLU A 11 26.44 -19.90 -6.85
C GLU A 11 25.39 -20.68 -7.67
N LYS A 12 24.24 -20.08 -8.04
CA LYS A 12 23.06 -20.78 -8.62
C LYS A 12 22.56 -21.96 -7.77
N THR A 13 22.93 -22.03 -6.49
CA THR A 13 22.54 -23.09 -5.57
C THR A 13 21.25 -22.73 -4.82
N ALA A 14 20.12 -22.66 -5.53
CA ALA A 14 18.83 -22.32 -4.94
C ALA A 14 18.47 -23.26 -3.77
N ASP A 15 18.66 -24.57 -3.95
CA ASP A 15 18.36 -25.59 -2.95
C ASP A 15 19.22 -25.42 -1.67
N ARG A 16 20.50 -25.06 -1.82
CA ARG A 16 21.38 -24.83 -0.67
C ARG A 16 21.02 -23.55 0.08
N LEU A 17 20.63 -22.51 -0.66
CA LEU A 17 20.17 -21.26 -0.08
C LEU A 17 18.90 -21.49 0.72
N GLN A 18 17.94 -22.22 0.15
CA GLN A 18 16.69 -22.56 0.81
C GLN A 18 16.90 -23.42 2.06
N ALA A 19 17.71 -24.48 1.96
CA ALA A 19 18.07 -25.30 3.11
C ALA A 19 18.74 -24.47 4.21
N PHE A 20 19.61 -23.53 3.84
CA PHE A 20 20.22 -22.63 4.82
C PHE A 20 19.19 -21.68 5.46
N LEU A 21 18.29 -21.09 4.69
CA LEU A 21 17.24 -20.21 5.23
C LEU A 21 16.25 -20.96 6.13
N GLN A 22 16.00 -22.26 5.91
CA GLN A 22 15.19 -23.09 6.80
C GLN A 22 15.82 -23.30 8.18
N THR A 23 17.15 -23.19 8.30
CA THR A 23 17.83 -23.25 9.61
C THR A 23 17.74 -21.96 10.42
N LEU A 24 17.28 -20.87 9.81
CA LEU A 24 17.22 -19.55 10.41
C LEU A 24 15.80 -19.21 10.82
N ARG A 25 15.65 -18.51 11.94
CA ARG A 25 14.35 -17.96 12.33
C ARG A 25 14.06 -16.71 11.52
N GLU A 26 12.78 -16.50 11.22
CA GLU A 26 12.35 -15.36 10.41
C GLU A 26 12.66 -14.02 11.07
N ASP A 27 12.56 -13.94 12.41
CA ASP A 27 12.93 -12.74 13.16
C ASP A 27 14.43 -12.43 13.07
N ASP A 28 15.29 -13.46 13.01
CA ASP A 28 16.74 -13.26 12.84
C ASP A 28 17.04 -12.69 11.45
N LEU A 29 16.30 -13.11 10.41
CA LEU A 29 16.40 -12.57 9.05
C LEU A 29 15.85 -11.15 8.95
N ALA A 30 14.72 -10.86 9.59
CA ALA A 30 14.14 -9.53 9.66
C ALA A 30 15.10 -8.54 10.34
N ASN A 31 15.67 -8.93 11.48
CA ASN A 31 16.69 -8.14 12.18
C ASN A 31 17.94 -7.92 11.33
N LEU A 32 18.38 -8.94 10.58
CA LEU A 32 19.52 -8.79 9.68
C LEU A 32 19.23 -7.77 8.57
N LEU A 33 18.05 -7.86 7.96
CA LEU A 33 17.63 -6.94 6.90
C LEU A 33 17.51 -5.50 7.42
N GLN A 34 16.88 -5.30 8.57
CA GLN A 34 16.79 -3.99 9.23
C GLN A 34 18.17 -3.38 9.47
N ASN A 35 19.10 -4.17 10.01
CA ASN A 35 20.48 -3.72 10.26
C ASN A 35 21.20 -3.30 8.99
N GLN A 36 21.01 -4.01 7.87
CA GLN A 36 21.63 -3.66 6.59
C GLN A 36 20.97 -2.45 5.93
N ALA A 37 19.65 -2.34 6.04
CA ALA A 37 18.88 -1.21 5.52
C ALA A 37 19.28 0.11 6.22
N VAL A 38 19.37 0.11 7.55
CA VAL A 38 19.79 1.30 8.33
C VAL A 38 21.25 1.69 8.05
N LYS A 39 22.13 0.71 7.82
CA LYS A 39 23.54 0.97 7.47
C LYS A 39 23.73 1.42 6.02
N GLY A 40 22.68 1.41 5.20
CA GLY A 40 22.71 1.81 3.80
C GLY A 40 23.58 0.91 2.91
N ARG A 41 23.79 -0.35 3.28
CA ARG A 41 24.65 -1.28 2.53
C ARG A 41 23.95 -2.61 2.32
N ALA A 42 23.99 -3.10 1.08
CA ALA A 42 23.60 -4.46 0.69
C ALA A 42 22.16 -4.91 1.03
N ALA A 43 21.28 -4.03 1.50
CA ALA A 43 19.89 -4.37 1.85
C ALA A 43 19.12 -4.95 0.66
N GLY A 44 19.23 -4.34 -0.53
CA GLY A 44 18.59 -4.87 -1.74
C GLY A 44 19.15 -6.22 -2.18
N ALA A 45 20.47 -6.42 -2.11
CA ALA A 45 21.09 -7.70 -2.43
C ALA A 45 20.65 -8.82 -1.48
N LEU A 46 20.59 -8.51 -0.18
CA LEU A 46 20.11 -9.42 0.85
C LEU A 46 18.63 -9.76 0.65
N LEU A 47 17.78 -8.76 0.39
CA LEU A 47 16.35 -8.95 0.15
C LEU A 47 16.10 -9.87 -1.06
N ARG A 48 16.78 -9.60 -2.19
CA ARG A 48 16.72 -10.46 -3.39
C ARG A 48 17.17 -11.88 -3.10
N ALA A 49 18.23 -12.06 -2.31
CA ALA A 49 18.72 -13.39 -1.93
C ALA A 49 17.69 -14.14 -1.09
N ILE A 50 17.09 -13.49 -0.07
CA ILE A 50 16.07 -14.10 0.78
C ILE A 50 14.86 -14.54 -0.06
N PHE A 51 14.36 -13.67 -0.93
CA PHE A 51 13.22 -13.99 -1.81
C PHE A 51 13.54 -15.10 -2.80
N LYS A 52 14.74 -15.11 -3.40
CA LYS A 52 15.20 -16.20 -4.28
C LYS A 52 15.26 -17.55 -3.56
N GLY A 53 15.67 -17.57 -2.29
CA GLY A 53 15.76 -18.77 -1.46
C GLY A 53 14.46 -19.20 -0.78
N SER A 54 13.36 -18.47 -1.03
CA SER A 54 12.08 -18.69 -0.33
C SER A 54 10.94 -18.72 -1.35
N PRO A 55 10.89 -19.70 -2.27
CA PRO A 55 9.86 -19.74 -3.31
C PRO A 55 8.46 -19.92 -2.72
N CYS A 56 7.44 -19.28 -3.32
CA CYS A 56 6.05 -19.43 -2.89
C CYS A 56 5.43 -20.80 -3.22
N SER A 57 6.15 -21.66 -3.96
CA SER A 57 5.77 -23.07 -4.17
C SER A 57 5.86 -23.90 -2.89
N GLU A 58 6.58 -23.42 -1.88
CA GLU A 58 6.66 -24.04 -0.56
C GLU A 58 6.04 -23.13 0.51
N GLU A 59 5.24 -23.70 1.40
CA GLU A 59 4.55 -22.97 2.46
C GLU A 59 5.53 -22.19 3.36
N ALA A 60 6.62 -22.84 3.78
CA ALA A 60 7.67 -22.18 4.57
C ALA A 60 8.34 -21.00 3.82
N GLY A 61 8.45 -21.10 2.48
CA GLY A 61 8.97 -20.02 1.65
C GLY A 61 8.00 -18.85 1.57
N ALA A 62 6.71 -19.13 1.36
CA ALA A 62 5.65 -18.13 1.32
C ALA A 62 5.49 -17.38 2.66
N LEU A 63 5.49 -18.10 3.79
CA LEU A 63 5.42 -17.50 5.14
C LEU A 63 6.64 -16.60 5.41
N ARG A 64 7.84 -17.08 5.08
CA ARG A 64 9.06 -16.26 5.21
C ARG A 64 8.99 -15.01 4.35
N ARG A 65 8.55 -15.12 3.09
CA ARG A 65 8.37 -13.98 2.19
C ARG A 65 7.42 -12.95 2.80
N LEU A 66 6.27 -13.40 3.29
CA LEU A 66 5.25 -12.56 3.93
C LEU A 66 5.83 -11.80 5.14
N LYS A 67 6.47 -12.51 6.07
CA LYS A 67 7.10 -11.90 7.25
C LYS A 67 8.16 -10.84 6.87
N ILE A 68 8.98 -11.14 5.86
CA ILE A 68 10.03 -10.22 5.38
C ILE A 68 9.43 -9.02 4.67
N TYR A 69 8.36 -9.22 3.89
CA TYR A 69 7.64 -8.14 3.22
C TYR A 69 7.01 -7.16 4.24
N SER A 70 6.32 -7.68 5.26
CA SER A 70 5.79 -6.87 6.37
C SER A 70 6.89 -6.17 7.17
N CYS A 71 8.05 -6.81 7.34
CA CYS A 71 9.22 -6.15 7.94
C CYS A 71 9.67 -4.95 7.10
N CYS A 72 9.73 -5.09 5.77
CA CYS A 72 10.09 -3.98 4.89
C CYS A 72 9.07 -2.84 4.94
N ILE A 73 7.76 -3.14 4.98
CA ILE A 73 6.70 -2.14 5.14
C ILE A 73 6.95 -1.31 6.41
N ARG A 74 7.17 -1.96 7.55
CA ARG A 74 7.46 -1.27 8.82
C ARG A 74 8.74 -0.42 8.76
N LEU A 75 9.78 -0.88 8.08
CA LEU A 75 11.02 -0.11 7.91
C LEU A 75 10.83 1.12 7.01
N LEU A 76 9.99 1.02 5.98
CA LEU A 76 9.67 2.15 5.12
C LEU A 76 8.86 3.22 5.88
N GLU A 77 7.94 2.77 6.72
CA GLU A 77 7.15 3.65 7.59
C GLU A 77 7.99 4.28 8.71
N SER A 78 8.96 3.58 9.29
CA SER A 78 9.79 4.16 10.38
C SER A 78 10.51 5.44 9.98
N GLY A 79 10.78 5.63 8.68
CA GLY A 79 11.42 6.84 8.16
C GLY A 79 12.93 6.90 8.36
N ASP A 80 13.53 5.90 8.98
CA ASP A 80 14.97 5.84 9.31
C ASP A 80 15.87 5.52 8.10
N LEU A 81 15.27 5.24 6.95
CA LEU A 81 15.98 4.79 5.76
C LEU A 81 16.41 5.97 4.86
N GLN A 82 17.63 5.87 4.34
CA GLN A 82 18.09 6.71 3.23
C GLN A 82 17.17 6.56 2.02
N LYS A 83 16.98 7.64 1.26
CA LYS A 83 16.03 7.69 0.14
C LYS A 83 16.32 6.61 -0.90
N GLU A 84 17.59 6.41 -1.24
CA GLU A 84 18.05 5.43 -2.22
C GLU A 84 17.74 4.00 -1.76
N VAL A 85 17.92 3.72 -0.47
CA VAL A 85 17.62 2.42 0.14
C VAL A 85 16.11 2.19 0.19
N SER A 86 15.32 3.21 0.55
CA SER A 86 13.85 3.12 0.50
C SER A 86 13.37 2.78 -0.91
N SER A 87 13.85 3.52 -1.92
CA SER A 87 13.47 3.29 -3.32
C SER A 87 13.91 1.92 -3.83
N GLU A 88 15.10 1.45 -3.46
CA GLU A 88 15.57 0.10 -3.81
C GLU A 88 14.67 -0.98 -3.20
N ILE A 89 14.34 -0.87 -1.90
CA ILE A 89 13.45 -1.81 -1.22
C ILE A 89 12.07 -1.81 -1.87
N ILE A 90 11.46 -0.64 -2.06
CA ILE A 90 10.15 -0.51 -2.74
C ILE A 90 10.20 -1.19 -4.10
N GLY A 91 11.20 -0.88 -4.93
CA GLY A 91 11.33 -1.46 -6.26
C GLY A 91 11.44 -2.99 -6.25
N ILE A 92 12.12 -3.59 -5.26
CA ILE A 92 12.19 -5.05 -5.12
C ILE A 92 10.84 -5.63 -4.69
N LEU A 93 10.18 -5.02 -3.70
CA LEU A 93 8.88 -5.46 -3.21
C LEU A 93 7.82 -5.43 -4.32
N MET A 94 7.78 -4.35 -5.10
CA MET A 94 6.89 -4.19 -6.25
C MET A 94 7.06 -5.30 -7.31
N LEU A 95 8.29 -5.79 -7.53
CA LEU A 95 8.55 -6.88 -8.47
C LEU A 95 8.16 -8.25 -7.93
N GLU A 96 8.33 -8.45 -6.62
CA GLU A 96 8.17 -9.76 -5.99
C GLU A 96 6.73 -10.06 -5.55
N VAL A 97 5.90 -9.03 -5.39
CA VAL A 97 4.51 -9.16 -4.95
C VAL A 97 3.68 -10.05 -5.89
N HIS A 98 3.97 -10.06 -7.19
CA HIS A 98 3.28 -10.90 -8.18
C HIS A 98 3.49 -12.41 -7.98
N ASN A 99 4.48 -12.80 -7.19
CA ASN A 99 4.77 -14.21 -6.90
C ASN A 99 4.01 -14.73 -5.67
N PHE A 100 3.33 -13.84 -4.91
CA PHE A 100 2.63 -14.23 -3.69
C PHE A 100 1.31 -14.94 -3.99
N PRO A 101 0.94 -15.95 -3.19
CA PRO A 101 -0.37 -16.57 -3.29
C PRO A 101 -1.45 -15.62 -2.75
N GLY A 102 -2.68 -15.73 -3.27
CA GLY A 102 -3.84 -14.92 -2.87
C GLY A 102 -4.03 -14.70 -1.36
N PRO A 103 -3.95 -15.74 -0.49
CA PRO A 103 -4.07 -15.54 0.96
C PRO A 103 -3.05 -14.56 1.54
N SER A 104 -1.80 -14.62 1.08
CA SER A 104 -0.75 -13.70 1.54
C SER A 104 -0.95 -12.28 1.00
N LEU A 105 -1.46 -12.12 -0.22
CA LEU A 105 -1.82 -10.79 -0.76
C LEU A 105 -2.94 -10.14 0.06
N VAL A 106 -3.93 -10.93 0.49
CA VAL A 106 -4.99 -10.44 1.39
C VAL A 106 -4.43 -10.04 2.75
N GLU A 107 -3.52 -10.82 3.31
CA GLU A 107 -2.88 -10.48 4.58
C GLU A 107 -2.11 -9.17 4.48
N LEU A 108 -1.30 -8.99 3.43
CA LEU A 108 -0.59 -7.74 3.16
C LEU A 108 -1.54 -6.55 2.98
N ALA A 109 -2.60 -6.70 2.20
CA ALA A 109 -3.59 -5.63 2.00
C ALA A 109 -4.31 -5.26 3.31
N ASN A 110 -4.60 -6.24 4.16
CA ASN A 110 -5.20 -6.01 5.47
C ASN A 110 -4.25 -5.32 6.45
N GLU A 111 -2.92 -5.55 6.36
CA GLU A 111 -1.94 -4.81 7.15
C GLU A 111 -2.03 -3.30 6.86
N PHE A 112 -2.16 -2.91 5.59
CA PHE A 112 -2.40 -1.50 5.21
C PHE A 112 -3.73 -0.95 5.72
N VAL A 113 -4.82 -1.72 5.56
CA VAL A 113 -6.15 -1.31 6.04
C VAL A 113 -6.13 -1.11 7.57
N GLY A 114 -5.47 -2.01 8.30
CA GLY A 114 -5.26 -1.92 9.75
C GLY A 114 -4.47 -0.67 10.11
N ALA A 115 -3.33 -0.44 9.46
CA ALA A 115 -2.49 0.73 9.71
C ALA A 115 -3.24 2.05 9.45
N ILE A 116 -4.02 2.13 8.36
CA ILE A 116 -4.85 3.32 8.05
C ILE A 116 -5.94 3.50 9.11
N LYS A 117 -6.64 2.42 9.49
CA LYS A 117 -7.73 2.46 10.47
C LYS A 117 -7.25 2.91 11.84
N GLU A 118 -6.07 2.46 12.26
CA GLU A 118 -5.47 2.76 13.56
C GLU A 118 -4.74 4.11 13.58
N GLY A 119 -4.52 4.74 12.41
CA GLY A 119 -3.74 5.98 12.31
C GLY A 119 -2.24 5.74 12.50
N ASN A 120 -1.75 4.53 12.20
CA ASN A 120 -0.36 4.11 12.39
C ASN A 120 0.54 4.37 11.18
N LEU A 121 0.04 5.11 10.17
CA LEU A 121 0.87 5.60 9.08
C LEU A 121 1.77 6.74 9.59
N THR A 122 3.06 6.64 9.29
CA THR A 122 4.07 7.59 9.82
C THR A 122 4.82 8.32 8.71
N ASN A 123 5.07 7.65 7.58
CA ASN A 123 5.74 8.25 6.43
C ASN A 123 4.87 8.18 5.17
N GLY A 124 3.97 7.19 5.08
CA GLY A 124 3.11 6.96 3.94
C GLY A 124 3.83 6.43 2.69
N LYS A 125 5.17 6.29 2.73
CA LYS A 125 5.97 5.72 1.63
C LYS A 125 5.55 4.29 1.28
N SER A 126 5.14 3.50 2.27
CA SER A 126 4.70 2.13 2.03
C SER A 126 3.41 2.06 1.20
N LEU A 127 2.62 3.15 1.15
CA LEU A 127 1.37 3.20 0.37
C LEU A 127 1.59 3.00 -1.12
N GLU A 128 2.80 3.25 -1.65
CA GLU A 128 3.16 2.96 -3.03
C GLU A 128 3.06 1.45 -3.37
N LEU A 129 3.10 0.56 -2.38
CA LEU A 129 2.99 -0.88 -2.57
C LEU A 129 1.53 -1.34 -2.71
N LEU A 130 0.59 -0.63 -2.08
CA LEU A 130 -0.81 -1.04 -2.02
C LEU A 130 -1.48 -1.17 -3.41
N PRO A 131 -1.24 -0.30 -4.40
CA PRO A 131 -1.78 -0.46 -5.74
C PRO A 131 -1.40 -1.77 -6.41
N ILE A 132 -0.14 -2.18 -6.23
CA ILE A 132 0.41 -3.35 -6.88
C ILE A 132 -0.06 -4.62 -6.15
N ILE A 133 -0.20 -4.57 -4.83
CA ILE A 133 -0.84 -5.64 -4.04
C ILE A 133 -2.29 -5.83 -4.48
N LEU A 134 -3.08 -4.76 -4.59
CA LEU A 134 -4.48 -4.83 -5.04
C LEU A 134 -4.60 -5.31 -6.50
N THR A 135 -3.67 -4.91 -7.35
CA THR A 135 -3.62 -5.36 -8.75
C THR A 135 -3.25 -6.83 -8.86
N ALA A 136 -2.24 -7.29 -8.11
CA ALA A 136 -1.87 -8.71 -8.05
C ALA A 136 -3.03 -9.55 -7.50
N LEU A 137 -3.68 -9.08 -6.43
CA LEU A 137 -4.83 -9.75 -5.84
C LEU A 137 -5.97 -9.89 -6.84
N ALA A 138 -6.24 -8.87 -7.67
CA ALA A 138 -7.28 -8.94 -8.69
C ALA A 138 -7.06 -10.07 -9.72
N THR A 139 -5.81 -10.48 -9.94
CA THR A 139 -5.48 -11.57 -10.88
C THR A 139 -5.61 -12.96 -10.27
N GLU A 140 -5.77 -13.06 -8.95
CA GLU A 140 -5.89 -14.34 -8.25
C GLU A 140 -7.27 -14.96 -8.47
N LYS A 141 -7.27 -16.26 -8.73
CA LYS A 141 -8.50 -17.06 -8.85
C LYS A 141 -9.10 -17.29 -7.47
N ALA A 142 -10.37 -17.68 -7.44
CA ALA A 142 -11.08 -17.95 -6.19
C ALA A 142 -10.34 -18.97 -5.30
N TYR A 143 -10.18 -18.65 -4.02
CA TYR A 143 -9.58 -19.52 -3.01
C TYR A 143 -10.46 -19.62 -1.75
N GLY A 144 -10.57 -20.84 -1.19
CA GLY A 144 -11.31 -21.11 0.05
C GLY A 144 -12.75 -21.62 -0.12
N LYS A 145 -13.36 -22.09 0.98
CA LYS A 145 -14.76 -22.55 1.03
C LYS A 145 -15.69 -21.33 1.06
N GLY A 146 -16.01 -20.79 -0.11
CA GLY A 146 -16.84 -19.59 -0.27
C GLY A 146 -16.58 -18.76 -1.53
N GLU A 147 -15.70 -19.21 -2.43
CA GLU A 147 -15.46 -18.73 -3.80
C GLU A 147 -15.60 -17.21 -4.04
N LEU A 148 -14.94 -16.39 -3.22
CA LEU A 148 -14.69 -15.00 -3.58
C LEU A 148 -13.47 -14.98 -4.51
N SER A 149 -13.62 -14.34 -5.67
CA SER A 149 -12.50 -14.11 -6.59
C SER A 149 -11.54 -13.09 -6.00
N GLY A 150 -10.32 -13.02 -6.54
CA GLY A 150 -9.38 -11.96 -6.23
C GLY A 150 -9.96 -10.55 -6.47
N GLU A 151 -10.78 -10.38 -7.51
CA GLU A 151 -11.50 -9.13 -7.77
C GLU A 151 -12.52 -8.80 -6.67
N ASP A 152 -13.28 -9.79 -6.19
CA ASP A 152 -14.26 -9.57 -5.12
C ASP A 152 -13.58 -9.17 -3.81
N TYR A 153 -12.45 -9.79 -3.48
CA TYR A 153 -11.64 -9.40 -2.33
C TYR A 153 -11.07 -7.99 -2.48
N LYS A 154 -10.53 -7.65 -3.67
CA LYS A 154 -10.05 -6.29 -3.97
C LYS A 154 -11.16 -5.25 -3.74
N LYS A 155 -12.36 -5.53 -4.24
CA LYS A 155 -13.53 -4.67 -4.05
C LYS A 155 -13.91 -4.49 -2.59
N GLN A 156 -13.93 -5.58 -1.80
CA GLN A 156 -14.21 -5.53 -0.37
C GLN A 156 -13.16 -4.73 0.40
N LEU A 157 -11.87 -4.90 0.06
CA LEU A 157 -10.78 -4.13 0.64
C LEU A 157 -10.91 -2.64 0.33
N ILE A 158 -11.19 -2.27 -0.92
CA ILE A 158 -11.41 -0.86 -1.31
C ILE A 158 -12.61 -0.28 -0.57
N LYS A 159 -13.71 -1.01 -0.48
CA LYS A 159 -14.90 -0.59 0.30
C LYS A 159 -14.56 -0.38 1.77
N THR A 160 -13.73 -1.25 2.35
CA THR A 160 -13.26 -1.12 3.73
C THR A 160 -12.33 0.07 3.91
N LEU A 161 -11.40 0.29 2.99
CA LEU A 161 -10.55 1.48 2.97
C LEU A 161 -11.37 2.76 2.89
N CYS A 162 -12.47 2.77 2.14
CA CYS A 162 -13.34 3.94 2.03
C CYS A 162 -14.22 4.14 3.28
N SER A 163 -14.50 3.09 4.06
CA SER A 163 -15.32 3.20 5.28
C SER A 163 -14.53 3.63 6.51
N VAL A 164 -13.23 3.31 6.61
CA VAL A 164 -12.38 3.71 7.74
C VAL A 164 -12.05 5.21 7.73
N ARG A 165 -11.75 5.79 8.89
CA ARG A 165 -11.32 7.20 8.97
C ARG A 165 -9.94 7.34 8.36
N TRP A 166 -9.78 8.26 7.40
CA TRP A 166 -8.47 8.64 6.89
C TRP A 166 -7.89 9.74 7.78
N ASP A 167 -6.62 9.59 8.14
CA ASP A 167 -5.85 10.67 8.73
C ASP A 167 -5.70 11.80 7.71
N LEU A 168 -5.95 13.03 8.14
CA LEU A 168 -5.90 14.24 7.32
C LEU A 168 -4.53 14.43 6.67
N GLN A 169 -3.45 14.05 7.36
CA GLN A 169 -2.08 14.17 6.87
C GLN A 169 -1.83 13.33 5.60
N TYR A 170 -2.51 12.20 5.45
CA TYR A 170 -2.27 11.25 4.36
C TYR A 170 -3.38 11.24 3.31
N VAL A 171 -4.42 12.09 3.41
CA VAL A 171 -5.54 12.09 2.46
C VAL A 171 -5.07 12.26 1.02
N ILE A 172 -4.16 13.20 0.76
CA ILE A 172 -3.64 13.46 -0.59
C ILE A 172 -2.90 12.23 -1.12
N GLN A 173 -2.07 11.58 -0.30
CA GLN A 173 -1.32 10.39 -0.68
C GLN A 173 -2.24 9.19 -0.92
N LEU A 174 -3.22 8.98 -0.05
CA LEU A 174 -4.25 7.93 -0.19
C LEU A 174 -5.06 8.13 -1.47
N THR A 175 -5.47 9.36 -1.78
CA THR A 175 -6.15 9.68 -3.04
C THR A 175 -5.25 9.42 -4.24
N SER A 176 -3.98 9.84 -4.18
CA SER A 176 -3.03 9.63 -5.28
C SER A 176 -2.76 8.14 -5.52
N MET A 177 -2.67 7.33 -4.47
CA MET A 177 -2.48 5.88 -4.55
C MET A 177 -3.54 5.19 -5.43
N PHE A 178 -4.82 5.60 -5.33
CA PHE A 178 -5.89 5.06 -6.19
C PHE A 178 -5.71 5.36 -7.68
N LYS A 179 -4.83 6.29 -8.06
CA LYS A 179 -4.46 6.56 -9.47
C LYS A 179 -3.73 5.37 -10.10
N ASP A 180 -3.08 4.54 -9.30
CA ASP A 180 -2.33 3.39 -9.81
C ASP A 180 -3.09 2.07 -9.63
N VAL A 181 -4.30 2.11 -9.04
CA VAL A 181 -5.20 0.95 -8.90
C VAL A 181 -6.14 0.85 -10.11
N PRO A 182 -6.26 -0.30 -10.80
CA PRO A 182 -7.32 -0.50 -11.78
C PRO A 182 -8.67 -0.62 -11.05
N LEU A 183 -9.52 0.41 -11.16
CA LEU A 183 -10.81 0.49 -10.46
C LEU A 183 -11.97 0.17 -11.40
N THR A 184 -12.96 -0.57 -10.89
CA THR A 184 -14.27 -0.69 -11.53
C THR A 184 -15.08 0.59 -11.33
N ALA A 185 -16.18 0.77 -12.08
CA ALA A 185 -17.05 1.93 -11.92
C ALA A 185 -17.61 2.06 -10.49
N GLU A 186 -17.97 0.94 -9.86
CA GLU A 186 -18.50 0.93 -8.49
C GLU A 186 -17.41 1.25 -7.46
N GLU A 187 -16.20 0.69 -7.61
CA GLU A 187 -15.06 1.02 -6.74
C GLU A 187 -14.68 2.50 -6.86
N MET A 188 -14.74 3.05 -8.07
CA MET A 188 -14.51 4.47 -8.32
C MET A 188 -15.52 5.34 -7.58
N GLU A 189 -16.79 4.94 -7.51
CA GLU A 189 -17.80 5.66 -6.74
C GLU A 189 -17.47 5.67 -5.24
N PHE A 190 -17.07 4.53 -4.66
CA PHE A 190 -16.65 4.48 -3.24
C PHE A 190 -15.50 5.45 -2.96
N VAL A 191 -14.48 5.49 -3.83
CA VAL A 191 -13.32 6.37 -3.67
C VAL A 191 -13.72 7.84 -3.82
N VAL A 192 -14.52 8.19 -4.84
CA VAL A 192 -14.96 9.57 -5.07
C VAL A 192 -15.82 10.08 -3.90
N GLU A 193 -16.79 9.29 -3.45
CA GLU A 193 -17.61 9.62 -2.27
C GLU A 193 -16.74 9.85 -1.04
N LYS A 194 -15.77 8.95 -0.82
CA LYS A 194 -14.85 9.06 0.30
C LYS A 194 -14.05 10.37 0.24
N VAL A 195 -13.42 10.68 -0.88
CA VAL A 195 -12.57 11.87 -1.02
C VAL A 195 -13.39 13.16 -0.87
N LEU A 196 -14.57 13.23 -1.48
CA LEU A 196 -15.47 14.39 -1.31
C LEU A 196 -15.90 14.57 0.15
N SER A 197 -16.13 13.48 0.89
CA SER A 197 -16.45 13.55 2.33
C SER A 197 -15.31 14.09 3.21
N MET A 198 -14.08 14.14 2.68
CA MET A 198 -12.93 14.71 3.38
C MET A 198 -12.83 16.23 3.22
N PHE A 199 -13.47 16.84 2.21
CA PHE A 199 -13.37 18.28 1.96
C PHE A 199 -13.82 19.12 3.16
N SER A 200 -14.92 18.72 3.82
CA SER A 200 -15.44 19.42 5.00
C SER A 200 -14.62 19.22 6.28
N LYS A 201 -13.57 18.39 6.24
CA LYS A 201 -12.71 18.06 7.39
C LYS A 201 -11.31 18.64 7.28
N LEU A 202 -10.94 19.14 6.10
CA LEU A 202 -9.63 19.69 5.79
C LEU A 202 -9.64 21.20 5.94
N ASN A 203 -8.45 21.77 6.13
CA ASN A 203 -8.30 23.22 6.03
C ASN A 203 -8.54 23.65 4.57
N LEU A 204 -9.13 24.83 4.34
CA LEU A 204 -9.42 25.35 3.01
C LEU A 204 -8.19 25.41 2.10
N GLN A 205 -7.00 25.61 2.67
CA GLN A 205 -5.73 25.62 1.92
C GLN A 205 -5.29 24.22 1.42
N GLU A 206 -5.79 23.14 2.03
CA GLU A 206 -5.50 21.76 1.66
C GLU A 206 -6.45 21.23 0.59
N ILE A 207 -7.56 21.94 0.32
CA ILE A 207 -8.58 21.53 -0.66
C ILE A 207 -8.05 21.60 -2.10
N PRO A 208 -7.38 22.68 -2.57
CA PRO A 208 -6.87 22.75 -3.94
C PRO A 208 -5.98 21.58 -4.38
N PRO A 209 -4.95 21.15 -3.61
CA PRO A 209 -4.15 19.99 -4.01
C PRO A 209 -4.97 18.69 -3.98
N LEU A 210 -5.94 18.54 -3.09
CA LEU A 210 -6.82 17.38 -3.08
C LEU A 210 -7.78 17.36 -4.29
N VAL A 211 -8.33 18.51 -4.68
CA VAL A 211 -9.13 18.66 -5.90
C VAL A 211 -8.31 18.26 -7.13
N TYR A 212 -7.03 18.68 -7.20
CA TYR A 212 -6.15 18.26 -8.28
C TYR A 212 -6.00 16.73 -8.33
N GLN A 213 -5.72 16.07 -7.20
CA GLN A 213 -5.63 14.61 -7.17
C GLN A 213 -6.95 13.93 -7.58
N LEU A 214 -8.08 14.45 -7.12
CA LEU A 214 -9.40 13.94 -7.49
C LEU A 214 -9.69 14.11 -8.99
N LEU A 215 -9.32 15.24 -9.59
CA LEU A 215 -9.44 15.48 -11.03
C LEU A 215 -8.57 14.54 -11.84
N VAL A 216 -7.35 14.24 -11.39
CA VAL A 216 -6.48 13.24 -12.04
C VAL A 216 -7.15 11.86 -12.02
N LEU A 217 -7.81 11.48 -10.93
CA LEU A 217 -8.58 10.23 -10.86
C LEU A 217 -9.73 10.19 -11.87
N THR A 218 -10.35 11.32 -12.22
CA THR A 218 -11.47 11.34 -13.20
C THR A 218 -11.10 10.89 -14.61
N SER A 219 -9.80 10.83 -14.92
CA SER A 219 -9.32 10.21 -16.16
C SER A 219 -9.80 8.76 -16.30
N LYS A 220 -10.10 8.09 -15.19
CA LYS A 220 -10.62 6.72 -15.12
C LYS A 220 -12.15 6.61 -15.13
N GLY A 221 -12.89 7.70 -14.87
CA GLY A 221 -14.36 7.65 -14.79
C GLY A 221 -14.97 8.70 -13.86
N CYS A 222 -16.28 8.61 -13.61
CA CYS A 222 -17.04 9.41 -12.63
C CYS A 222 -16.90 10.95 -12.72
N ARG A 223 -16.57 11.49 -13.91
CA ARG A 223 -16.35 12.94 -14.13
C ARG A 223 -17.49 13.81 -13.61
N LYS A 224 -18.73 13.48 -13.99
CA LYS A 224 -19.93 14.23 -13.58
C LYS A 224 -20.02 14.29 -12.05
N ARG A 225 -19.92 13.14 -11.39
CA ARG A 225 -20.02 13.04 -9.92
C ARG A 225 -18.93 13.84 -9.20
N VAL A 226 -17.70 13.81 -9.71
CA VAL A 226 -16.60 14.60 -9.15
C VAL A 226 -16.87 16.10 -9.30
N LEU A 227 -17.26 16.56 -10.49
CA LEU A 227 -17.57 17.96 -10.74
C LEU A 227 -18.76 18.43 -9.89
N ASP A 228 -19.85 17.67 -9.89
CA ASP A 228 -21.04 17.96 -9.08
C ASP A 228 -20.70 18.05 -7.59
N GLY A 229 -19.83 17.15 -7.09
CA GLY A 229 -19.37 17.15 -5.70
C GLY A 229 -18.52 18.36 -5.34
N ILE A 230 -17.59 18.75 -6.21
CA ILE A 230 -16.75 19.95 -6.02
C ILE A 230 -17.63 21.21 -6.03
N ILE A 231 -18.50 21.35 -7.04
CA ILE A 231 -19.40 22.50 -7.18
C ILE A 231 -20.32 22.59 -5.96
N ALA A 232 -20.97 21.50 -5.58
CA ALA A 232 -21.89 21.48 -4.43
C ALA A 232 -21.17 21.83 -3.12
N PHE A 233 -19.92 21.39 -2.93
CA PHE A 233 -19.13 21.77 -1.77
C PHE A 233 -18.88 23.27 -1.70
N PHE A 234 -18.38 23.87 -2.79
CA PHE A 234 -18.09 25.31 -2.81
C PHE A 234 -19.36 26.17 -2.78
N SER A 235 -20.44 25.78 -3.46
CA SER A 235 -21.72 26.49 -3.37
C SER A 235 -22.29 26.49 -1.95
N LYS A 236 -22.06 25.41 -1.18
CA LYS A 236 -22.44 25.39 0.24
C LYS A 236 -21.58 26.34 1.06
N LEU A 237 -20.28 26.40 0.78
CA LEU A 237 -19.33 27.29 1.46
C LEU A 237 -19.67 28.76 1.19
N ASP A 238 -19.95 29.12 -0.07
CA ASP A 238 -20.38 30.47 -0.47
C ASP A 238 -21.65 30.89 0.27
N LYS A 239 -22.62 29.98 0.37
CA LYS A 239 -23.88 30.23 1.07
C LYS A 239 -23.65 30.51 2.56
N GLN A 240 -22.82 29.69 3.23
CA GLN A 240 -22.49 29.89 4.65
C GLN A 240 -21.80 31.23 4.88
N HIS A 241 -20.88 31.61 3.99
CA HIS A 241 -20.20 32.89 4.08
C HIS A 241 -21.17 34.09 3.93
N SER A 242 -22.09 34.02 2.97
CA SER A 242 -23.10 35.09 2.79
C SER A 242 -24.09 35.22 3.96
N GLU A 243 -24.40 34.12 4.65
CA GLU A 243 -25.26 34.12 5.84
C GLU A 243 -24.52 34.69 7.06
N GLU A 244 -23.22 34.45 7.18
CA GLU A 244 -22.37 35.05 8.22
C GLU A 244 -22.19 36.56 8.01
N GLU A 245 -21.95 37.02 6.78
CA GLU A 245 -21.80 38.46 6.48
C GLU A 245 -23.10 39.26 6.69
N SER A 246 -24.27 38.65 6.48
CA SER A 246 -25.57 39.31 6.66
C SER A 246 -26.13 39.25 8.08
N GLY A 247 -25.54 38.43 8.96
CA GLY A 247 -25.90 38.34 10.38
C GLY A 247 -25.14 39.31 11.30
N ASP A 248 -24.08 39.94 10.79
CA ASP A 248 -23.24 40.92 11.50
C ASP A 248 -23.62 42.40 11.20
N GLU A 249 -24.70 42.64 10.44
CA GLU A 249 -25.37 43.95 10.26
C GLU A 249 -26.56 44.13 11.23
#